data_AF-A0A7J8T1M1-F1
#
_entry.id   AF-A0A7J8T1M1-F1
#
_cell.length_a   1.000
_cell.length_b   1.000
_cell.length_c   1.000
_cell.angle_alpha   90.00
_cell.angle_beta   90.00
_cell.angle_gamma   90.00
#
_symmetry.space_group_name_H-M   'P 1'
#
loop_
_entity.id
_entity.type
_entity.pdbx_description
1 polymer ?
#
loop_
_entity_poly.entity_id
_entity_poly.type
_entity_poly.pdbx_seq_one_letter_code
_entity_poly.pdbx_strand_id
1 'polypeptide(L)'
;KGTPEYTELESNPDKVFLKTITAQLQTLLGISLIEILSRHSSDEVYLGQRASPEWTSDETPLAAFDEFGKRLTGIEERIVEMNNDEQLKNRVGPVNMPYTLLYPTSEGGLTGKGIPNSVSI
;
A
#
# COMPACT_ATOMS: atom_id res chain seq x y z
N LYS A 1 -28.84 -16.80 23.01
CA LYS A 1 -29.71 -16.25 24.07
C LYS A 1 -29.65 -17.17 25.28
N GLY A 2 -29.33 -16.63 26.46
CA GLY A 2 -29.28 -17.40 27.72
C GLY A 2 -27.89 -17.82 28.20
N THR A 3 -26.80 -17.39 27.55
CA THR A 3 -25.43 -17.57 28.06
C THR A 3 -24.88 -16.26 28.62
N PRO A 4 -23.92 -16.30 29.57
CA PRO A 4 -23.27 -15.09 30.08
C PRO A 4 -22.65 -14.22 28.98
N GLU A 5 -22.08 -14.84 27.95
CA GLU A 5 -21.44 -14.15 26.82
C GLU A 5 -22.48 -13.44 25.94
N TYR A 6 -23.68 -14.01 25.78
CA TYR A 6 -24.76 -13.35 25.05
C TYR A 6 -25.28 -12.13 25.82
N THR A 7 -25.41 -12.22 27.14
CA THR A 7 -25.74 -11.08 28.00
C THR A 7 -24.65 -10.00 27.99
N GLU A 8 -23.37 -10.42 27.94
CA GLU A 8 -22.24 -9.49 27.79
C GLU A 8 -22.25 -8.80 26.42
N LEU A 9 -22.67 -9.49 25.35
CA LEU A 9 -22.82 -8.90 24.02
C LEU A 9 -23.92 -7.84 24.00
N GLU A 10 -25.06 -8.09 24.65
CA GLU A 10 -26.17 -7.12 24.72
C GLU A 10 -25.80 -5.88 25.55
N SER A 11 -24.96 -6.02 26.57
CA SER A 11 -24.60 -4.93 27.49
C SER A 11 -23.27 -4.23 27.18
N ASN A 12 -22.32 -4.92 26.55
CA ASN A 12 -20.99 -4.42 26.21
C ASN A 12 -20.44 -5.10 24.94
N PRO A 13 -20.96 -4.74 23.76
CA PRO A 13 -20.54 -5.36 22.50
C PRO A 13 -19.06 -5.15 22.20
N ASP A 14 -18.48 -4.00 22.57
CA ASP A 14 -17.05 -3.71 22.36
C ASP A 14 -16.15 -4.69 23.12
N LYS A 15 -16.48 -5.02 24.37
CA LYS A 15 -15.73 -6.00 25.15
C LYS A 15 -15.81 -7.39 24.55
N VAL A 16 -16.99 -7.80 24.06
CA VAL A 16 -17.15 -9.09 23.38
C VAL A 16 -16.36 -9.10 22.08
N PHE A 17 -16.37 -8.01 21.31
CA PHE A 17 -15.54 -7.86 20.11
C PHE A 17 -14.05 -8.04 20.43
N LEU A 18 -13.53 -7.34 21.44
CA LEU A 18 -12.13 -7.44 21.87
C LEU A 18 -11.76 -8.83 22.42
N LYS A 19 -12.69 -9.54 23.07
CA LYS A 19 -12.51 -10.94 23.49
C LYS A 19 -12.49 -11.93 22.31
N THR A 20 -13.09 -11.56 21.19
CA THR A 20 -13.22 -12.42 20.01
C THR A 20 -12.03 -12.29 19.08
N ILE A 21 -11.50 -11.08 18.91
CA ILE A 21 -10.33 -10.82 18.06
C ILE A 21 -9.01 -11.13 18.79
N THR A 22 -7.90 -10.89 18.09
CA THR A 22 -6.54 -11.14 18.57
C THR A 22 -6.26 -10.49 19.93
N ALA A 23 -5.65 -11.27 20.83
CA ALA A 23 -5.29 -10.80 22.16
C ALA A 23 -4.25 -9.66 22.10
N GLN A 24 -4.29 -8.76 23.09
CA GLN A 24 -3.52 -7.51 23.10
C GLN A 24 -2.01 -7.69 22.80
N LEU A 25 -1.34 -8.66 23.43
CA LEU A 25 0.09 -8.89 23.22
C LEU A 25 0.40 -9.34 21.78
N GLN A 26 -0.44 -10.20 21.21
CA GLN A 26 -0.31 -10.66 19.83
C GLN A 26 -0.60 -9.52 18.84
N THR A 27 -1.58 -8.66 19.14
CA THR A 27 -1.88 -7.47 18.35
C THR A 27 -0.72 -6.49 18.31
N LEU A 28 -0.05 -6.25 19.44
CA LEU A 28 1.15 -5.42 19.50
C LEU A 28 2.25 -5.96 18.57
N LEU A 29 2.52 -7.26 18.64
CA LEU A 29 3.53 -7.90 17.80
C LEU A 29 3.13 -7.84 16.31
N GLY A 30 1.86 -8.09 16.00
CA GLY A 30 1.34 -8.07 14.63
C GLY A 30 1.40 -6.69 13.99
N ILE A 31 0.99 -5.64 14.70
CA ILE A 31 1.05 -4.25 14.20
C ILE A 31 2.50 -3.82 13.97
N SER A 32 3.40 -4.10 14.91
CA SER A 32 4.83 -3.79 14.75
C SER A 32 5.43 -4.49 13.54
N LEU A 33 5.07 -5.75 13.29
CA LEU A 33 5.54 -6.49 12.12
C LEU A 33 4.99 -5.90 10.82
N ILE A 34 3.69 -5.64 10.75
CA ILE A 34 3.06 -5.04 9.56
C ILE A 34 3.65 -3.66 9.28
N GLU A 35 3.93 -2.86 10.31
CA GLU A 35 4.56 -1.54 10.15
C GLU A 35 5.94 -1.65 9.48
N ILE A 36 6.76 -2.62 9.89
CA ILE A 36 8.08 -2.86 9.28
C ILE A 36 7.92 -3.30 7.83
N LEU A 37 7.03 -4.27 7.56
CA LEU A 37 6.80 -4.82 6.22
C LEU A 37 6.10 -3.84 5.26
N SER A 38 5.50 -2.77 5.77
CA SER A 38 4.81 -1.77 4.94
C SER A 38 5.68 -0.55 4.62
N ARG A 39 6.93 -0.54 5.08
CA ARG A 39 7.87 0.58 4.88
C ARG A 39 8.77 0.33 3.68
N HIS A 40 8.86 1.32 2.80
CA HIS A 40 9.86 1.34 1.75
C HIS A 40 11.22 1.76 2.31
N SER A 41 12.28 1.08 1.90
CA SER A 41 13.64 1.53 2.19
C SER A 41 13.97 2.81 1.42
N SER A 42 14.86 3.65 1.97
CA SER A 42 15.30 4.88 1.32
C SER A 42 16.13 4.66 0.05
N ASP A 43 16.70 3.46 -0.10
CA ASP A 43 17.50 3.01 -1.26
C ASP A 43 16.72 2.09 -2.20
N GLU A 44 15.38 2.04 -2.07
CA GLU A 44 14.52 1.23 -2.93
C GLU A 44 14.61 1.64 -4.41
N VAL A 45 14.57 0.65 -5.30
CA VAL A 45 14.55 0.84 -6.76
C VAL A 45 13.18 0.47 -7.31
N TYR A 46 12.41 1.48 -7.67
CA TYR A 46 11.02 1.32 -8.12
C TYR A 46 10.92 0.88 -9.58
N LEU A 47 9.73 0.43 -9.95
CA LEU A 47 9.39 0.05 -11.31
C LEU A 47 9.67 1.22 -12.27
N GLY A 48 10.39 0.94 -13.35
CA GLY A 48 10.85 1.96 -14.31
C GLY A 48 12.13 2.69 -13.89
N GLN A 49 12.75 2.29 -12.78
CA GLN A 49 14.06 2.77 -12.35
C GLN A 49 15.10 1.65 -12.38
N ARG A 50 16.38 2.03 -12.41
CA ARG A 50 17.51 1.13 -12.23
C ARG A 50 18.55 1.73 -11.30
N ALA A 51 19.24 0.86 -10.56
CA ALA A 51 20.31 1.26 -9.66
C ALA A 51 21.54 1.86 -10.38
N SER A 52 21.80 1.45 -11.62
CA SER A 52 22.88 2.00 -12.45
C SER A 52 22.33 2.47 -13.81
N PRO A 53 22.64 3.71 -14.24
CA PRO A 53 22.25 4.22 -15.54
C PRO A 53 22.98 3.52 -16.70
N GLU A 54 24.18 3.00 -16.45
CA GLU A 54 25.06 2.38 -17.45
C GLU A 54 24.93 0.84 -17.48
N TRP A 55 23.71 0.33 -17.31
CA TRP A 55 23.46 -1.12 -17.29
C TRP A 55 23.60 -1.79 -18.67
N THR A 56 23.60 -0.99 -19.74
CA THR A 56 23.95 -1.38 -21.10
C THR A 56 24.42 -0.13 -21.87
N SER A 57 25.25 -0.34 -22.89
CA SER A 57 25.63 0.69 -23.88
C SER A 57 24.73 0.71 -25.11
N ASP A 58 23.82 -0.26 -25.23
CA ASP A 58 22.96 -0.39 -26.41
C ASP A 58 21.85 0.67 -26.39
N GLU A 59 21.80 1.53 -27.41
CA GLU A 59 20.83 2.63 -27.47
C GLU A 59 19.37 2.16 -27.53
N THR A 60 19.11 1.01 -28.17
CA THR A 60 17.74 0.52 -28.37
C THR A 60 17.05 0.10 -27.06
N PRO A 61 17.65 -0.77 -26.20
CA PRO A 61 17.10 -1.06 -24.89
C PRO A 61 16.99 0.16 -23.97
N LEU A 62 17.94 1.11 -24.06
CA LEU A 62 17.89 2.35 -23.27
C LEU A 62 16.68 3.20 -23.65
N ALA A 63 16.44 3.42 -24.95
CA ALA A 63 15.29 4.17 -25.44
C ALA A 63 13.96 3.51 -25.07
N ALA A 64 13.88 2.17 -25.16
CA ALA A 64 12.69 1.42 -24.78
C ALA A 64 12.41 1.51 -23.26
N PHE A 65 13.47 1.52 -22.43
CA PHE A 65 13.33 1.66 -20.97
C PHE A 65 12.89 3.07 -20.57
N ASP A 66 13.39 4.11 -21.23
CA ASP A 66 12.92 5.49 -21.05
C ASP A 66 11.44 5.65 -21.44
N GLU A 67 11.01 5.06 -22.56
CA GLU A 67 9.60 5.04 -22.95
C GLU A 67 8.73 4.32 -21.91
N PHE A 68 9.22 3.21 -21.35
CA PHE A 68 8.54 2.51 -20.27
C PHE A 68 8.33 3.40 -19.04
N GLY A 69 9.35 4.12 -18.61
CA GLY A 69 9.24 5.09 -17.50
C GLY A 69 8.20 6.18 -17.77
N LYS A 70 8.20 6.77 -18.97
CA LYS A 70 7.20 7.79 -19.38
C LYS A 70 5.77 7.25 -19.36
N ARG A 71 5.56 6.00 -19.80
CA ARG A 71 4.25 5.35 -19.73
C ARG A 71 3.78 5.15 -18.30
N LEU A 72 4.69 4.81 -17.37
CA LEU A 72 4.36 4.69 -15.95
C LEU A 72 3.92 6.03 -15.36
N THR A 73 4.60 7.14 -15.69
CA THR A 73 4.17 8.49 -15.27
C THR A 73 2.74 8.80 -15.72
N GLY A 74 2.42 8.55 -17.00
CA GLY A 74 1.05 8.75 -17.50
C GLY A 74 0.01 7.83 -16.85
N ILE A 75 0.40 6.63 -16.42
CA ILE A 75 -0.48 5.75 -15.64
C ILE A 75 -0.73 6.33 -14.25
N GLU A 76 0.31 6.85 -13.57
CA GLU A 76 0.17 7.47 -12.25
C GLU A 76 -0.81 8.66 -12.30
N GLU A 77 -0.65 9.54 -13.29
CA GLU A 77 -1.56 10.67 -13.55
C GLU A 77 -3.01 10.20 -13.73
N ARG A 78 -3.23 9.14 -14.52
CA ARG A 78 -4.56 8.55 -14.68
C ARG A 78 -5.12 7.99 -13.38
N ILE A 79 -4.28 7.42 -12.51
CA ILE A 79 -4.74 6.96 -11.18
C ILE A 79 -5.13 8.14 -10.30
N VAL A 80 -4.39 9.26 -10.35
CA VAL A 80 -4.75 10.51 -9.67
C VAL A 80 -6.12 11.01 -10.16
N GLU A 81 -6.34 11.07 -11.47
CA GLU A 81 -7.63 11.46 -12.06
C GLU A 81 -8.76 10.56 -11.56
N MET A 82 -8.57 9.23 -11.59
CA MET A 82 -9.58 8.29 -11.10
C MET A 82 -9.86 8.47 -9.60
N ASN A 83 -8.84 8.74 -8.79
CA ASN A 83 -9.01 8.96 -7.34
C ASN A 83 -9.79 10.25 -7.05
N ASN A 84 -9.76 11.23 -7.95
CA ASN A 84 -10.51 12.49 -7.83
C ASN A 84 -11.90 12.45 -8.49
N ASP A 85 -12.24 11.40 -9.22
CA ASP A 85 -13.55 11.23 -9.82
C ASP A 85 -14.59 10.80 -8.77
N GLU A 86 -15.52 11.69 -8.44
CA GLU A 86 -16.59 11.46 -7.47
C GLU A 86 -17.56 10.32 -7.86
N GLN A 87 -17.59 9.92 -9.13
CA GLN A 87 -18.35 8.75 -9.58
C GLN A 87 -17.66 7.44 -9.12
N LEU A 88 -16.34 7.45 -8.93
CA LEU A 88 -15.53 6.30 -8.53
C LEU A 88 -15.36 6.20 -7.00
N LYS A 89 -16.48 6.27 -6.27
CA LYS A 89 -16.52 6.32 -4.79
C LYS A 89 -15.73 5.23 -4.07
N ASN A 90 -15.62 4.04 -4.67
CA ASN A 90 -14.88 2.91 -4.09
C ASN A 90 -13.35 3.12 -4.06
N ARG A 91 -12.84 4.13 -4.76
CA ARG A 91 -11.41 4.48 -4.75
C ARG A 91 -10.98 5.25 -3.51
N VAL A 92 -11.93 5.84 -2.78
CA VAL A 92 -11.66 6.66 -1.58
C VAL A 92 -12.42 6.11 -0.37
N GLY A 93 -13.68 5.71 -0.58
CA GLY A 93 -14.53 5.11 0.43
C GLY A 93 -14.88 6.05 1.60
N PRO A 94 -15.61 5.55 2.61
CA PRO A 94 -16.05 6.34 3.75
C PRO A 94 -14.90 6.76 4.70
N VAL A 95 -13.73 6.15 4.55
CA VAL A 95 -12.54 6.45 5.36
C VAL A 95 -11.64 7.53 4.73
N ASN A 96 -12.05 8.12 3.61
CA ASN A 96 -11.34 9.20 2.91
C ASN A 96 -9.88 8.83 2.57
N MET A 97 -9.65 7.60 2.10
CA MET A 97 -8.32 7.09 1.77
C MET A 97 -8.23 6.75 0.28
N PRO A 98 -7.66 7.63 -0.56
CA PRO A 98 -7.47 7.36 -1.98
C PRO A 98 -6.63 6.11 -2.24
N TYR A 99 -7.00 5.33 -3.25
CA TYR A 99 -6.26 4.13 -3.62
C TYR A 99 -4.98 4.48 -4.38
N THR A 100 -3.85 4.47 -3.66
CA THR A 100 -2.52 4.83 -4.18
C THR A 100 -1.52 3.67 -4.23
N LEU A 101 -1.91 2.47 -3.80
CA LEU A 101 -1.03 1.30 -3.71
C LEU A 101 -0.39 0.88 -5.04
N LEU A 102 -0.93 1.32 -6.18
CA LEU A 102 -0.40 1.04 -7.52
C LEU A 102 0.21 2.28 -8.20
N TYR A 103 0.58 3.30 -7.44
CA TYR A 103 1.40 4.38 -7.98
C TYR A 103 2.81 3.82 -8.20
N PRO A 104 3.39 3.96 -9.41
CA PRO A 104 4.73 3.47 -9.68
C PRO A 104 5.79 4.04 -8.75
N THR A 105 5.64 5.31 -8.33
CA THR A 105 6.65 6.03 -7.54
C THR A 105 6.27 6.18 -6.06
N SER A 106 7.30 6.31 -5.22
CA SER A 106 7.18 6.55 -3.78
C SER A 106 8.46 7.14 -3.20
N GLU A 107 8.44 7.41 -1.91
CA GLU A 107 9.56 7.88 -1.09
C GLU A 107 9.84 6.83 0.00
N GLY A 108 10.99 6.94 0.67
CA GLY A 108 11.28 6.06 1.81
C GLY A 108 10.27 6.24 2.95
N GLY A 109 9.89 5.14 3.59
CA GLY A 109 8.97 5.12 4.73
C GLY A 109 7.61 4.48 4.43
N LEU A 110 6.64 4.75 5.30
CA LEU A 110 5.28 4.19 5.22
C LEU A 110 4.37 5.15 4.43
N THR A 111 4.27 4.96 3.12
CA THR A 111 3.65 5.96 2.22
C THR A 111 2.30 5.52 1.64
N GLY A 112 2.01 4.22 1.65
CA GLY A 112 0.81 3.66 1.00
C GLY A 112 0.82 3.76 -0.53
N LYS A 113 2.01 3.88 -1.14
CA LYS A 113 2.22 3.98 -2.58
C LYS A 113 3.61 3.48 -2.99
N GLY A 114 3.83 3.26 -4.28
CA GLY A 114 5.12 2.78 -4.82
C GLY A 114 5.08 1.31 -5.22
N ILE A 115 5.64 1.01 -6.39
CA ILE A 115 5.80 -0.37 -6.86
C ILE A 115 7.31 -0.67 -6.95
N PRO A 116 7.89 -1.44 -6.01
CA PRO A 116 9.26 -1.90 -6.12
C PRO A 116 9.47 -2.80 -7.35
N ASN A 117 10.69 -2.86 -7.88
CA ASN A 117 11.03 -3.78 -8.97
C ASN A 117 10.95 -5.26 -8.57
N SER A 118 11.12 -5.57 -7.29
CA SER A 118 11.25 -6.93 -6.77
C SER A 118 10.48 -7.11 -5.46
N VAL A 119 10.48 -8.32 -4.92
CA VAL A 119 10.03 -8.59 -3.55
C VAL A 119 11.16 -8.18 -2.61
N SER A 120 11.23 -6.88 -2.34
CA SER A 120 12.25 -6.23 -1.51
C SER A 120 11.70 -5.73 -0.17
N ILE A 121 10.38 -5.84 0.04
CA ILE A 121 9.72 -5.74 1.33
C ILE A 121 8.58 -6.76 1.47
#